data_AF-A0A970Z9P2-F1
#
_entry.id   AF-A0A970Z9P2-F1
#
_cell.length_a   1.000
_cell.length_b   1.000
_cell.length_c   1.000
_cell.angle_alpha   90.00
_cell.angle_beta   90.00
_cell.angle_gamma   90.00
#
_symmetry.space_group_name_H-M   'P 1'
#
loop_
_entity.id
_entity.type
_entity.pdbx_description
1 polymer ?
#
loop_
_entity_poly.entity_id
_entity_poly.type
_entity_poly.pdbx_seq_one_letter_code
_entity_poly.pdbx_strand_id
1 'polypeptide(L)'
;MDRDSGRAPAGEFLTPPPHRTLIVTLALIVVGSLVVTLFVWAPWGGSSPTARPTTSSPSGSTKPPVSTPVPTSSSPVPRRRVLIHNDLPGGSGPVVLPRGHGRVGLIRTGYPRSARGAVAAAVEYSRFLGPLDEESAAAFVRAAVDPNWAQGAATVRQGVRNNRAWLGVPESGQIPDGVSLTVAPMAFQLAPDTPLASPLRSSKRYVTEVRVLVLAFMTGTSPSVNTGPQVAVFPLDLCWSHGDWKIATAATTDAYMHLAARPGTPAAVAAGWREYLA
;
A
#
# COMPACT_ATOMS: atom_id res chain seq x y z
N MET A 1 75.84 1.85 6.80
CA MET A 1 75.36 3.02 6.03
C MET A 1 74.25 2.53 5.12
N ASP A 2 73.01 2.97 5.40
CA ASP A 2 71.94 3.31 4.45
C ASP A 2 72.10 2.80 3.00
N ARG A 3 71.13 2.09 2.40
CA ARG A 3 69.75 2.56 2.16
C ARG A 3 68.88 1.44 1.61
N ASP A 4 67.62 1.54 1.99
CA ASP A 4 66.43 0.87 1.49
C ASP A 4 66.11 1.28 0.03
N SER A 5 65.65 0.33 -0.80
CA SER A 5 64.81 0.52 -2.01
C SER A 5 64.55 -0.84 -2.66
N GLY A 6 63.36 -1.37 -2.41
CA GLY A 6 62.95 -2.70 -2.85
C GLY A 6 62.62 -2.86 -4.34
N ARG A 7 62.42 -4.11 -4.74
CA ARG A 7 61.46 -4.50 -5.78
C ARG A 7 61.10 -5.98 -5.62
N ALA A 8 59.82 -6.24 -5.36
CA ALA A 8 59.21 -7.55 -5.38
C ALA A 8 59.16 -8.13 -6.82
N PRO A 9 59.11 -9.46 -6.96
CA PRO A 9 59.22 -10.17 -8.23
C PRO A 9 57.96 -10.12 -9.10
N ALA A 10 58.20 -10.30 -10.39
CA ALA A 10 57.20 -10.63 -11.39
C ALA A 10 56.49 -11.95 -11.02
N GLY A 11 55.17 -11.88 -10.92
CA GLY A 11 54.26 -13.01 -10.91
C GLY A 11 53.12 -12.68 -11.87
N GLU A 12 53.34 -13.00 -13.13
CA GLU A 12 52.29 -13.19 -14.12
C GLU A 12 51.35 -14.28 -13.60
N PHE A 13 50.04 -14.02 -13.48
CA PHE A 13 48.94 -14.97 -13.73
C PHE A 13 47.57 -14.36 -13.35
N LEU A 14 46.66 -14.40 -14.33
CA LEU A 14 45.20 -14.33 -14.21
C LEU A 14 44.54 -12.95 -14.02
N THR A 15 44.37 -12.27 -15.15
CA THR A 15 43.14 -11.50 -15.42
C THR A 15 41.89 -12.34 -15.11
N PRO A 16 40.98 -11.89 -14.22
CA PRO A 16 39.64 -12.45 -14.13
C PRO A 16 38.72 -11.87 -15.24
N PRO A 17 37.76 -12.65 -15.75
CA PRO A 17 37.00 -12.36 -16.98
C PRO A 17 35.96 -11.23 -16.80
N PRO A 18 35.51 -10.58 -17.88
CA PRO A 18 34.65 -9.38 -17.88
C PRO A 18 33.18 -9.63 -17.49
N HIS A 19 32.88 -10.73 -16.79
CA HIS A 19 31.50 -11.16 -16.54
C HIS A 19 31.08 -11.17 -15.07
N ARG A 20 31.95 -10.78 -14.13
CA ARG A 20 31.61 -10.75 -12.68
C ARG A 20 31.08 -9.40 -12.17
N THR A 21 31.42 -8.28 -12.80
CA THR A 21 30.82 -6.98 -12.45
C THR A 21 29.40 -6.85 -13.00
N LEU A 22 29.09 -7.50 -14.13
CA LEU A 22 27.76 -7.41 -14.75
C LEU A 22 26.69 -8.19 -13.96
N ILE A 23 27.05 -9.29 -13.29
CA ILE A 23 26.12 -10.08 -12.46
C ILE A 23 25.87 -9.42 -11.09
N VAL A 24 26.86 -8.71 -10.52
CA VAL A 24 26.66 -7.98 -9.26
C VAL A 24 25.82 -6.71 -9.47
N THR A 25 25.91 -6.06 -10.63
CA THR A 25 25.03 -4.94 -10.97
C THR A 25 23.61 -5.40 -11.32
N LEU A 26 23.44 -6.57 -11.96
CA LEU A 26 22.10 -7.11 -12.25
C LEU A 26 21.37 -7.60 -10.99
N ALA A 27 22.08 -8.15 -10.00
CA ALA A 27 21.46 -8.56 -8.74
C ALA A 27 21.00 -7.37 -7.87
N LEU A 28 21.66 -6.21 -7.96
CA LEU A 28 21.22 -4.97 -7.31
C LEU A 28 20.07 -4.28 -8.06
N ILE A 29 19.95 -4.49 -9.38
CA ILE A 29 18.80 -4.02 -10.16
C ILE A 29 17.57 -4.91 -9.93
N VAL A 30 17.71 -6.20 -9.61
CA VAL A 30 16.58 -7.12 -9.33
C VAL A 30 16.04 -6.99 -7.90
N VAL A 31 16.79 -6.43 -6.94
CA VAL A 31 16.28 -6.13 -5.59
C VAL A 31 15.75 -4.68 -5.48
N GLY A 32 16.15 -3.79 -6.39
CA GLY A 32 15.62 -2.41 -6.49
C GLY A 32 14.38 -2.23 -7.37
N SER A 33 13.94 -3.27 -8.10
CA SER A 33 12.85 -3.20 -9.09
C SER A 33 11.49 -3.70 -8.59
N LEU A 34 11.25 -3.65 -7.27
CA LEU A 34 9.96 -4.00 -6.66
C LEU A 34 9.19 -2.75 -6.17
N VAL A 35 9.32 -1.63 -6.88
CA VAL A 35 8.36 -0.49 -6.88
C VAL A 35 8.41 0.21 -8.25
N VAL A 36 8.50 -0.56 -9.34
CA VAL A 36 8.32 -0.03 -10.70
C VAL A 36 6.93 -0.43 -11.16
N THR A 37 5.91 0.32 -10.73
CA THR A 37 4.63 0.29 -11.45
C THR A 37 4.75 1.27 -12.60
N LEU A 38 5.26 0.78 -13.73
CA LEU A 38 4.98 1.34 -15.04
C LEU A 38 3.46 1.48 -15.15
N PHE A 39 2.98 2.73 -15.22
CA PHE A 39 1.64 3.06 -15.66
C PHE A 39 1.48 2.58 -17.11
N VAL A 40 1.07 1.31 -17.28
CA VAL A 40 0.70 0.78 -18.59
C VAL A 40 -0.71 1.28 -18.91
N TRP A 41 -0.78 2.10 -19.95
CA TRP A 41 -2.00 2.51 -20.64
C TRP A 41 -2.83 1.29 -21.06
N ALA A 42 -4.12 1.27 -20.71
CA ALA A 42 -5.10 0.42 -21.37
C ALA A 42 -6.09 1.29 -22.16
N PRO A 43 -5.95 1.40 -23.50
CA PRO A 43 -7.01 1.93 -24.35
C PRO A 43 -8.18 0.95 -24.36
N TRP A 44 -9.40 1.47 -24.25
CA TRP A 44 -10.63 0.68 -24.28
C TRP A 44 -10.86 0.05 -25.67
N GLY A 45 -11.30 -1.22 -25.71
CA GLY A 45 -11.95 -1.82 -26.88
C GLY A 45 -11.99 -3.36 -26.89
N GLY A 46 -13.19 -3.95 -26.97
CA GLY A 46 -13.40 -5.27 -27.61
C GLY A 46 -13.75 -6.49 -26.72
N SER A 47 -15.05 -6.70 -26.53
CA SER A 47 -15.81 -7.98 -26.62
C SER A 47 -15.26 -9.33 -26.11
N SER A 48 -16.05 -9.94 -25.21
CA SER A 48 -16.10 -11.33 -24.68
C SER A 48 -16.29 -12.43 -25.79
N PRO A 49 -16.45 -13.78 -25.54
CA PRO A 49 -16.76 -14.49 -24.27
C PRO A 49 -16.27 -15.98 -24.06
N THR A 50 -16.65 -16.55 -22.89
CA THR A 50 -16.95 -18.00 -22.57
C THR A 50 -15.73 -18.90 -22.18
N ALA A 51 -15.72 -19.74 -21.12
CA ALA A 51 -16.75 -20.65 -20.57
C ALA A 51 -16.60 -20.99 -19.05
N ARG A 52 -17.68 -21.59 -18.52
CA ARG A 52 -17.98 -22.02 -17.12
C ARG A 52 -17.43 -23.43 -16.76
N PRO A 53 -17.52 -23.85 -15.46
CA PRO A 53 -16.73 -24.90 -14.82
C PRO A 53 -17.39 -26.29 -14.84
N THR A 54 -16.62 -27.31 -14.43
CA THR A 54 -17.15 -28.61 -14.00
C THR A 54 -16.55 -29.06 -12.67
N THR A 55 -17.47 -29.55 -11.84
CA THR A 55 -17.42 -30.15 -10.50
C THR A 55 -16.77 -31.53 -10.45
N SER A 56 -16.16 -31.89 -9.31
CA SER A 56 -16.50 -33.12 -8.53
C SER A 56 -15.56 -33.35 -7.32
N SER A 57 -16.13 -33.57 -6.14
CA SER A 57 -15.57 -34.37 -5.04
C SER A 57 -16.38 -35.68 -4.92
N PRO A 58 -15.83 -36.74 -4.31
CA PRO A 58 -16.38 -37.12 -3.00
C PRO A 58 -15.36 -37.72 -1.98
N SER A 59 -15.88 -37.84 -0.76
CA SER A 59 -15.31 -38.23 0.55
C SER A 59 -14.61 -39.59 0.68
N GLY A 60 -13.76 -39.70 1.70
CA GLY A 60 -13.34 -40.95 2.34
C GLY A 60 -12.87 -40.73 3.79
N SER A 61 -13.59 -41.34 4.74
CA SER A 61 -13.44 -41.29 6.21
C SER A 61 -12.30 -42.20 6.72
N THR A 62 -11.68 -41.88 7.87
CA THR A 62 -11.56 -42.73 9.11
C THR A 62 -10.50 -42.17 10.09
N LYS A 63 -10.80 -42.24 11.40
CA LYS A 63 -10.10 -41.64 12.57
C LYS A 63 -9.27 -42.72 13.36
N PRO A 64 -8.64 -42.44 14.53
CA PRO A 64 -7.19 -42.42 14.84
C PRO A 64 -6.70 -43.60 15.75
N PRO A 65 -5.44 -43.61 16.25
CA PRO A 65 -5.23 -43.29 17.69
C PRO A 65 -3.84 -42.73 18.17
N VAL A 66 -3.90 -41.96 19.28
CA VAL A 66 -3.05 -41.92 20.51
C VAL A 66 -1.63 -41.27 20.55
N SER A 67 -1.41 -40.60 21.69
CA SER A 67 -0.48 -39.54 22.12
C SER A 67 0.94 -39.91 22.57
N THR A 68 1.87 -38.93 22.46
CA THR A 68 2.98 -38.67 23.44
C THR A 68 3.34 -37.17 23.41
N PRO A 69 3.60 -36.50 24.56
CA PRO A 69 3.81 -35.04 24.61
C PRO A 69 5.27 -34.64 24.35
N VAL A 70 5.47 -33.68 23.44
CA VAL A 70 6.76 -33.02 23.17
C VAL A 70 6.66 -31.58 23.67
N PRO A 71 7.68 -31.02 24.37
CA PRO A 71 7.63 -29.65 24.89
C PRO A 71 7.56 -28.69 23.71
N THR A 72 6.39 -28.09 23.51
CA THR A 72 6.17 -27.15 22.41
C THR A 72 6.79 -25.83 22.82
N SER A 73 7.98 -25.60 22.26
CA SER A 73 8.58 -24.31 21.98
C SER A 73 7.48 -23.29 21.69
N SER A 74 7.42 -22.22 22.48
CA SER A 74 6.43 -21.16 22.37
C SER A 74 6.63 -20.40 21.05
N SER A 75 6.04 -20.93 19.99
CA SER A 75 5.77 -20.20 18.76
C SER A 75 4.95 -18.96 19.10
N PRO A 76 5.25 -17.78 18.49
CA PRO A 76 4.43 -16.60 18.69
C PRO A 76 3.00 -16.93 18.26
N VAL A 77 2.07 -16.88 19.21
CA VAL A 77 0.65 -17.10 18.96
C VAL A 77 0.24 -16.18 17.80
N PRO A 78 -0.35 -16.72 16.71
CA PRO A 78 -0.82 -15.87 15.63
C PRO A 78 -1.80 -14.86 16.23
N ARG A 79 -1.47 -13.57 16.13
CA ARG A 79 -2.37 -12.49 16.58
C ARG A 79 -3.68 -12.70 15.84
N ARG A 80 -4.69 -13.16 16.57
CA ARG A 80 -6.00 -13.48 16.01
C ARG A 80 -6.61 -12.17 15.52
N ARG A 81 -6.68 -11.97 14.20
CA ARG A 81 -7.34 -10.81 13.59
C ARG A 81 -8.78 -10.77 14.06
N VAL A 82 -9.29 -9.58 14.39
CA VAL A 82 -10.71 -9.42 14.66
C VAL A 82 -11.40 -8.60 13.61
N LEU A 83 -12.55 -9.15 13.31
CA LEU A 83 -13.60 -8.63 12.50
C LEU A 83 -13.98 -7.20 12.97
N ILE A 84 -14.04 -6.24 12.04
CA ILE A 84 -14.51 -4.88 12.32
C ILE A 84 -16.05 -4.80 12.31
N HIS A 85 -16.66 -3.98 13.18
CA HIS A 85 -18.09 -3.71 13.03
C HIS A 85 -18.36 -3.02 11.69
N ASN A 86 -19.07 -3.71 10.79
CA ASN A 86 -19.47 -3.13 9.53
C ASN A 86 -20.75 -2.28 9.72
N ASP A 87 -20.56 -0.97 9.78
CA ASP A 87 -21.60 0.05 9.89
C ASP A 87 -21.83 0.82 8.57
N LEU A 88 -21.26 0.34 7.46
CA LEU A 88 -21.54 0.91 6.14
C LEU A 88 -23.00 0.62 5.76
N PRO A 89 -23.75 1.62 5.26
CA PRO A 89 -25.10 1.36 4.77
C PRO A 89 -25.03 0.41 3.56
N GLY A 90 -26.05 -0.43 3.40
CA GLY A 90 -26.20 -1.27 2.21
C GLY A 90 -26.43 -0.44 0.93
N GLY A 91 -26.33 -1.11 -0.22
CA GLY A 91 -26.56 -0.50 -1.54
C GLY A 91 -25.33 0.20 -2.15
N SER A 92 -25.53 0.82 -3.32
CA SER A 92 -24.50 1.45 -4.14
C SER A 92 -24.46 2.98 -4.08
N GLY A 93 -25.40 3.61 -3.35
CA GLY A 93 -25.48 5.06 -3.25
C GLY A 93 -24.35 5.69 -2.41
N PRO A 94 -24.20 7.03 -2.49
CA PRO A 94 -23.18 7.77 -1.75
C PRO A 94 -23.28 7.57 -0.24
N VAL A 95 -22.13 7.51 0.43
CA VAL A 95 -22.04 7.28 1.88
C VAL A 95 -21.52 8.53 2.59
N VAL A 96 -22.27 9.03 3.56
CA VAL A 96 -21.77 10.07 4.47
C VAL A 96 -20.69 9.48 5.36
N LEU A 97 -19.48 10.04 5.33
CA LEU A 97 -18.37 9.58 6.15
C LEU A 97 -18.24 10.43 7.43
N PRO A 98 -17.87 9.82 8.58
CA PRO A 98 -17.60 10.58 9.79
C PRO A 98 -16.38 11.48 9.60
N ARG A 99 -16.37 12.62 10.29
CA ARG A 99 -15.19 13.50 10.35
C ARG A 99 -14.30 13.10 11.53
N GLY A 100 -12.99 13.12 11.32
CA GLY A 100 -12.02 12.97 12.41
C GLY A 100 -12.14 14.11 13.42
N HIS A 101 -12.00 13.79 14.71
CA HIS A 101 -12.08 14.76 15.82
C HIS A 101 -10.72 15.33 16.24
N GLY A 102 -9.62 14.82 15.69
CA GLY A 102 -8.26 15.30 15.90
C GLY A 102 -7.60 15.75 14.60
N ARG A 103 -6.40 16.34 14.73
CA ARG A 103 -5.52 16.68 13.60
C ARG A 103 -4.07 16.51 13.98
N VAL A 104 -3.24 16.13 13.01
CA VAL A 104 -1.78 16.22 13.06
C VAL A 104 -1.37 17.02 11.83
N GLY A 105 -0.98 18.28 12.03
CA GLY A 105 -0.86 19.25 10.94
C GLY A 105 -2.19 19.43 10.21
N LEU A 106 -2.19 19.23 8.90
CA LEU A 106 -3.41 19.32 8.05
C LEU A 106 -4.22 18.03 8.00
N ILE A 107 -3.68 16.91 8.48
CA ILE A 107 -4.28 15.58 8.35
C ILE A 107 -5.24 15.34 9.52
N ARG A 108 -6.51 15.07 9.22
CA ARG A 108 -7.49 14.71 10.26
C ARG A 108 -7.24 13.30 10.78
N THR A 109 -7.43 13.13 12.08
CA THR A 109 -7.24 11.87 12.82
C THR A 109 -8.38 11.66 13.82
N GLY A 110 -8.36 10.53 14.54
CA GLY A 110 -9.39 10.21 15.53
C GLY A 110 -10.70 9.82 14.85
N TYR A 111 -10.67 8.84 13.96
CA TYR A 111 -11.91 8.32 13.38
C TYR A 111 -12.50 7.25 14.30
N PRO A 112 -13.82 7.00 14.28
CA PRO A 112 -14.41 5.95 15.12
C PRO A 112 -13.90 4.56 14.73
N ARG A 113 -13.83 3.63 15.69
CA ARG A 113 -13.44 2.22 15.45
C ARG A 113 -14.55 1.43 14.75
N SER A 114 -14.87 1.79 13.52
CA SER A 114 -15.88 1.15 12.67
C SER A 114 -15.46 1.14 11.20
N ALA A 115 -16.16 0.39 10.35
CA ALA A 115 -15.86 0.34 8.92
C ALA A 115 -15.96 1.72 8.25
N ARG A 116 -16.98 2.51 8.58
CA ARG A 116 -17.10 3.91 8.13
C ARG A 116 -15.95 4.77 8.61
N GLY A 117 -15.49 4.57 9.85
CA GLY A 117 -14.31 5.28 10.37
C GLY A 117 -13.01 4.90 9.64
N ALA A 118 -12.82 3.62 9.32
CA ALA A 118 -11.67 3.16 8.56
C ALA A 118 -11.68 3.73 7.12
N VAL A 119 -12.85 3.73 6.46
CA VAL A 119 -13.02 4.35 5.14
C VAL A 119 -12.74 5.85 5.19
N ALA A 120 -13.26 6.56 6.19
CA ALA A 120 -13.00 7.99 6.36
C ALA A 120 -11.51 8.30 6.55
N ALA A 121 -10.82 7.49 7.36
CA ALA A 121 -9.38 7.58 7.53
C ALA A 121 -8.63 7.31 6.22
N ALA A 122 -9.00 6.25 5.48
CA ALA A 122 -8.34 5.91 4.21
C ALA A 122 -8.50 7.02 3.16
N VAL A 123 -9.72 7.56 3.02
CA VAL A 123 -10.02 8.68 2.13
C VAL A 123 -9.21 9.91 2.53
N GLU A 124 -9.14 10.25 3.81
CA GLU A 124 -8.32 11.38 4.27
C GLU A 124 -6.83 11.15 3.98
N TYR A 125 -6.26 10.02 4.42
CA TYR A 125 -4.83 9.73 4.27
C TYR A 125 -4.41 9.66 2.81
N SER A 126 -5.27 9.15 1.92
CA SER A 126 -4.97 9.07 0.49
C SER A 126 -4.72 10.43 -0.16
N ARG A 127 -5.30 11.53 0.35
CA ARG A 127 -5.02 12.91 -0.11
C ARG A 127 -3.57 13.32 0.10
N PHE A 128 -2.89 12.66 1.04
CA PHE A 128 -1.53 12.97 1.47
C PHE A 128 -0.52 11.87 1.10
N LEU A 129 -0.88 10.90 0.25
CA LEU A 129 0.05 9.85 -0.23
C LEU A 129 1.13 10.37 -1.19
N GLY A 130 1.07 11.64 -1.59
CA GLY A 130 2.01 12.29 -2.49
C GLY A 130 2.95 13.31 -1.87
N PRO A 131 3.54 13.11 -0.66
CA PRO A 131 4.45 14.11 -0.10
C PRO A 131 5.68 14.24 -1.01
N LEU A 132 6.15 15.47 -1.18
CA LEU A 132 7.30 15.81 -2.01
C LEU A 132 8.50 16.29 -1.17
N ASP A 133 8.31 16.51 0.13
CA ASP A 133 9.32 16.95 1.08
C ASP A 133 9.27 16.14 2.38
N GLU A 134 10.37 16.20 3.13
CA GLU A 134 10.55 15.46 4.38
C GLU A 134 9.63 15.95 5.51
N GLU A 135 9.23 17.22 5.53
CA GLU A 135 8.35 17.77 6.56
C GLU A 135 6.92 17.21 6.40
N SER A 136 6.39 17.26 5.19
CA SER A 136 5.12 16.65 4.80
C SER A 136 5.13 15.14 5.05
N ALA A 137 6.22 14.46 4.70
CA ALA A 137 6.39 13.03 4.98
C ALA A 137 6.38 12.72 6.49
N ALA A 138 7.10 13.50 7.30
CA ALA A 138 7.13 13.33 8.75
C ALA A 138 5.75 13.60 9.39
N ALA A 139 5.02 14.61 8.90
CA ALA A 139 3.65 14.88 9.31
C ALA A 139 2.73 13.71 8.98
N PHE A 140 2.84 13.15 7.77
CA PHE A 140 2.08 11.96 7.35
C PHE A 140 2.40 10.74 8.21
N VAL A 141 3.68 10.48 8.50
CA VAL A 141 4.09 9.37 9.37
C VAL A 141 3.46 9.50 10.76
N ARG A 142 3.54 10.68 11.39
CA ARG A 142 2.93 10.91 12.72
C ARG A 142 1.41 10.76 12.70
N ALA A 143 0.77 11.20 11.62
CA ALA A 143 -0.67 11.21 11.50
C ALA A 143 -1.25 9.82 11.20
N ALA A 144 -0.66 9.11 10.24
CA ALA A 144 -1.33 8.01 9.55
C ALA A 144 -0.60 6.67 9.65
N VAL A 145 0.69 6.61 10.02
CA VAL A 145 1.46 5.35 10.02
C VAL A 145 1.43 4.69 11.41
N ASP A 146 1.25 3.37 11.45
CA ASP A 146 1.26 2.62 12.72
C ASP A 146 2.69 2.61 13.29
N PRO A 147 2.93 3.08 14.52
CA PRO A 147 4.26 3.05 15.12
C PRO A 147 4.81 1.62 15.30
N ASN A 148 3.96 0.59 15.25
CA ASN A 148 4.42 -0.81 15.27
C ASN A 148 4.91 -1.32 13.90
N TRP A 149 4.70 -0.56 12.82
CA TRP A 149 5.27 -0.87 11.51
C TRP A 149 6.68 -0.30 11.42
N ALA A 150 7.68 -1.11 11.76
CA ALA A 150 9.08 -0.70 11.87
C ALA A 150 9.63 -0.02 10.61
N GLN A 151 9.19 -0.44 9.42
CA GLN A 151 9.65 0.11 8.14
C GLN A 151 8.86 1.34 7.69
N GLY A 152 7.75 1.70 8.35
CA GLY A 152 6.78 2.68 7.83
C GLY A 152 7.38 4.05 7.51
N ALA A 153 8.17 4.61 8.44
CA ALA A 153 8.83 5.90 8.22
C ALA A 153 9.86 5.85 7.08
N ALA A 154 10.56 4.73 6.90
CA ALA A 154 11.49 4.56 5.79
C ALA A 154 10.76 4.41 4.45
N THR A 155 9.65 3.67 4.43
CA THR A 155 8.79 3.49 3.24
C THR A 155 8.18 4.81 2.78
N VAL A 156 7.67 5.65 3.69
CA VAL A 156 7.12 6.97 3.30
C VAL A 156 8.21 7.87 2.71
N ARG A 157 9.42 7.89 3.30
CA ARG A 157 10.55 8.64 2.74
C ARG A 157 11.00 8.13 1.37
N GLN A 158 10.94 6.81 1.15
CA GLN A 158 11.17 6.27 -0.19
C GLN A 158 10.08 6.73 -1.18
N GLY A 159 8.82 6.81 -0.73
CA GLY A 159 7.72 7.39 -1.50
C GLY A 159 8.00 8.82 -1.96
N VAL A 160 8.56 9.67 -1.09
CA VAL A 160 8.99 11.04 -1.47
C VAL A 160 9.97 11.02 -2.64
N ARG A 161 11.03 10.20 -2.56
CA ARG A 161 12.02 10.06 -3.65
C ARG A 161 11.37 9.58 -4.94
N ASN A 162 10.51 8.57 -4.85
CA ASN A 162 9.80 8.02 -6.01
C ASN A 162 8.88 9.07 -6.67
N ASN A 163 8.14 9.85 -5.87
CA ASN A 163 7.27 10.90 -6.38
C ASN A 163 8.07 12.01 -7.08
N ARG A 164 9.21 12.42 -6.50
CA ARG A 164 10.11 13.42 -7.10
C ARG A 164 10.74 12.93 -8.40
N ALA A 165 11.20 11.67 -8.42
CA ALA A 165 11.70 11.03 -9.63
C ALA A 165 10.64 10.95 -10.73
N TRP A 166 9.40 10.60 -10.38
CA TRP A 166 8.27 10.58 -11.32
C TRP A 166 7.95 11.97 -11.90
N LEU A 167 8.09 13.03 -11.11
CA LEU A 167 7.94 14.41 -11.56
C LEU A 167 9.17 14.95 -12.31
N GLY A 168 10.25 14.16 -12.43
CA GLY A 168 11.48 14.56 -13.10
C GLY A 168 12.25 15.66 -12.36
N VAL A 169 12.13 15.73 -11.04
CA VAL A 169 12.83 16.71 -10.19
C VAL A 169 13.88 16.04 -9.30
N PRO A 170 14.89 16.77 -8.79
CA PRO A 170 15.90 16.20 -7.90
C PRO A 170 15.28 15.48 -6.70
N GLU A 171 15.82 14.33 -6.31
CA GLU A 171 15.30 13.49 -5.21
C GLU A 171 15.35 14.16 -3.83
N SER A 172 16.17 15.19 -3.67
CA SER A 172 16.35 15.93 -2.43
C SER A 172 16.52 17.43 -2.67
N GLY A 173 16.49 18.21 -1.59
CA GLY A 173 16.57 19.68 -1.64
C GLY A 173 15.21 20.35 -1.80
N GLN A 174 15.23 21.66 -2.03
CA GLN A 174 14.03 22.47 -2.19
C GLN A 174 13.19 21.99 -3.39
N ILE A 175 11.88 21.98 -3.24
CA ILE A 175 10.95 21.67 -4.34
C ILE A 175 10.92 22.88 -5.27
N PRO A 176 11.16 22.73 -6.59
CA PRO A 176 11.05 23.83 -7.54
C PRO A 176 9.63 24.41 -7.60
N ASP A 177 9.52 25.70 -7.91
CA ASP A 177 8.21 26.35 -8.07
C ASP A 177 7.35 25.68 -9.14
N GLY A 178 6.05 25.60 -8.88
CA GLY A 178 5.07 24.97 -9.79
C GLY A 178 5.07 23.44 -9.77
N VAL A 179 5.93 22.80 -8.96
CA VAL A 179 5.92 21.35 -8.79
C VAL A 179 4.85 20.95 -7.78
N SER A 180 3.96 20.04 -8.18
CA SER A 180 2.91 19.51 -7.30
C SER A 180 2.51 18.09 -7.67
N LEU A 181 2.04 17.36 -6.67
CA LEU A 181 1.40 16.05 -6.81
C LEU A 181 0.13 16.07 -5.96
N THR A 182 -1.02 15.90 -6.61
CA THR A 182 -2.32 15.91 -5.94
C THR A 182 -3.01 14.57 -6.15
N VAL A 183 -3.58 14.04 -5.06
CA VAL A 183 -4.49 12.89 -5.08
C VAL A 183 -5.87 13.38 -4.64
N ALA A 184 -6.87 13.19 -5.49
CA ALA A 184 -8.26 13.54 -5.27
C ALA A 184 -9.11 12.26 -5.18
N PRO A 185 -9.34 11.73 -3.96
CA PRO A 185 -10.19 10.56 -3.75
C PRO A 185 -11.62 10.83 -4.18
N MET A 186 -12.25 9.87 -4.85
CA MET A 186 -13.61 10.04 -5.39
C MET A 186 -14.57 8.94 -4.94
N ALA A 187 -14.07 7.72 -4.75
CA ALA A 187 -14.88 6.60 -4.31
C ALA A 187 -14.05 5.61 -3.51
N PHE A 188 -14.72 4.68 -2.82
CA PHE A 188 -14.07 3.65 -2.03
C PHE A 188 -14.72 2.29 -2.22
N GLN A 189 -14.00 1.25 -1.81
CA GLN A 189 -14.49 -0.10 -1.57
C GLN A 189 -13.79 -0.66 -0.34
N LEU A 190 -14.43 -1.60 0.35
CA LEU A 190 -13.69 -2.51 1.22
C LEU A 190 -13.21 -3.67 0.35
N ALA A 191 -11.93 -4.04 0.46
CA ALA A 191 -11.42 -5.15 -0.32
C ALA A 191 -12.18 -6.44 0.05
N PRO A 192 -12.47 -7.36 -0.90
CA PRO A 192 -13.26 -8.55 -0.63
C PRO A 192 -12.69 -9.47 0.46
N ASP A 193 -11.37 -9.44 0.64
CA ASP A 193 -10.62 -10.19 1.65
C ASP A 193 -10.60 -9.51 3.04
N THR A 194 -11.27 -8.37 3.19
CA THR A 194 -11.38 -7.64 4.46
C THR A 194 -12.19 -8.46 5.49
N PRO A 195 -11.61 -8.79 6.65
CA PRO A 195 -12.32 -9.51 7.71
C PRO A 195 -13.37 -8.61 8.40
N LEU A 196 -14.68 -8.82 8.14
CA LEU A 196 -15.79 -8.03 8.68
C LEU A 196 -16.60 -8.77 9.76
N ALA A 197 -17.04 -8.06 10.80
CA ALA A 197 -17.82 -8.63 11.92
C ALA A 197 -19.30 -8.42 11.71
N SER A 198 -20.07 -9.48 11.95
CA SER A 198 -21.47 -9.35 12.33
C SER A 198 -21.55 -8.79 13.77
N PRO A 199 -22.53 -7.92 14.12
CA PRO A 199 -22.55 -7.08 15.34
C PRO A 199 -22.52 -7.78 16.72
N LEU A 200 -22.24 -9.08 16.82
CA LEU A 200 -22.52 -9.86 18.03
C LEU A 200 -21.34 -10.14 18.97
N ARG A 201 -20.07 -10.00 18.59
CA ARG A 201 -18.94 -10.20 19.53
C ARG A 201 -17.69 -9.43 19.13
N SER A 202 -17.29 -8.44 19.91
CA SER A 202 -15.92 -7.91 19.87
C SER A 202 -15.37 -7.80 21.29
N SER A 203 -14.35 -8.59 21.60
CA SER A 203 -13.64 -8.53 22.89
C SER A 203 -12.39 -7.66 22.77
N LYS A 204 -11.97 -7.06 23.88
CA LYS A 204 -10.93 -6.00 23.96
C LYS A 204 -9.49 -6.44 23.60
N ARG A 205 -9.26 -7.64 23.08
CA ARG A 205 -7.92 -8.26 22.94
C ARG A 205 -7.39 -8.42 21.52
N TYR A 206 -8.01 -7.76 20.53
CA TYR A 206 -7.71 -8.06 19.13
C TYR A 206 -7.37 -6.82 18.30
N VAL A 207 -6.44 -7.01 17.36
CA VAL A 207 -6.08 -6.04 16.32
C VAL A 207 -7.18 -6.07 15.27
N THR A 208 -7.83 -4.93 15.05
CA THR A 208 -8.82 -4.78 13.98
C THR A 208 -8.09 -4.31 12.74
N GLU A 209 -8.18 -5.07 11.65
CA GLU A 209 -7.54 -4.75 10.36
C GLU A 209 -8.61 -4.59 9.29
N VAL A 210 -8.41 -3.63 8.40
CA VAL A 210 -9.29 -3.36 7.25
C VAL A 210 -8.44 -2.96 6.07
N ARG A 211 -8.74 -3.53 4.89
CA ARG A 211 -8.21 -3.03 3.63
C ARG A 211 -9.28 -2.18 2.94
N VAL A 212 -8.99 -0.89 2.81
CA VAL A 212 -9.83 0.03 2.04
C VAL A 212 -9.16 0.29 0.70
N LEU A 213 -9.90 0.12 -0.38
CA LEU A 213 -9.48 0.56 -1.71
C LEU A 213 -10.06 1.95 -1.94
N VAL A 214 -9.23 2.88 -2.39
CA VAL A 214 -9.62 4.25 -2.71
C VAL A 214 -9.40 4.49 -4.20
N LEU A 215 -10.48 4.82 -4.92
CA LEU A 215 -10.43 5.28 -6.29
C LEU A 215 -10.26 6.79 -6.31
N ALA A 216 -9.27 7.28 -7.03
CA ALA A 216 -8.91 8.69 -7.03
C ALA A 216 -8.46 9.16 -8.41
N PHE A 217 -8.49 10.47 -8.62
CA PHE A 217 -7.65 11.10 -9.64
C PHE A 217 -6.31 11.50 -9.03
N MET A 218 -5.22 11.19 -9.72
CA MET A 218 -3.87 11.63 -9.40
C MET A 218 -3.40 12.60 -10.49
N THR A 219 -2.84 13.73 -10.11
CA THR A 219 -2.30 14.74 -11.05
C THR A 219 -0.92 15.16 -10.60
N GLY A 220 0.06 15.09 -11.50
CA GLY A 220 1.40 15.59 -11.30
C GLY A 220 1.69 16.77 -12.22
N THR A 221 2.38 17.77 -11.67
CA THR A 221 2.82 18.94 -12.42
C THR A 221 4.26 19.27 -12.04
N SER A 222 5.10 19.53 -13.03
CA SER A 222 6.45 20.07 -12.94
C SER A 222 6.78 20.78 -14.26
N PRO A 223 7.92 21.50 -14.38
CA PRO A 223 8.33 22.10 -15.64
C PRO A 223 8.50 21.10 -16.79
N SER A 224 8.81 19.83 -16.49
CA SER A 224 9.04 18.76 -17.46
C SER A 224 7.88 17.77 -17.57
N VAL A 225 6.94 17.76 -16.61
CA VAL A 225 5.85 16.78 -16.52
C VAL A 225 4.52 17.49 -16.31
N ASN A 226 3.52 17.17 -17.14
CA ASN A 226 2.13 17.50 -16.87
C ASN A 226 1.27 16.31 -17.27
N THR A 227 0.77 15.56 -16.28
CA THR A 227 0.11 14.29 -16.54
C THR A 227 -1.37 14.41 -16.88
N GLY A 228 -1.98 15.57 -16.59
CA GLY A 228 -3.42 15.67 -16.42
C GLY A 228 -3.96 14.69 -15.34
N PRO A 229 -5.29 14.62 -15.16
CA PRO A 229 -5.91 13.69 -14.20
C PRO A 229 -5.81 12.23 -14.65
N GLN A 230 -5.11 11.42 -13.87
CA GLN A 230 -4.96 9.97 -14.07
C GLN A 230 -5.83 9.22 -13.06
N VAL A 231 -6.54 8.17 -13.48
CA VAL A 231 -7.29 7.32 -12.54
C VAL A 231 -6.31 6.39 -11.82
N ALA A 232 -6.40 6.34 -10.49
CA ALA A 232 -5.58 5.49 -9.65
C ALA A 232 -6.42 4.76 -8.60
N VAL A 233 -5.97 3.56 -8.22
CA VAL A 233 -6.54 2.77 -7.12
C VAL A 233 -5.48 2.62 -6.04
N PHE A 234 -5.78 3.12 -4.85
CA PHE A 234 -4.89 3.06 -3.69
C PHE A 234 -5.45 2.06 -2.67
N PRO A 235 -4.84 0.87 -2.50
CA PRO A 235 -5.12 0.01 -1.37
C PRO A 235 -4.44 0.56 -0.11
N LEU A 236 -5.21 0.67 0.97
CA LEU A 236 -4.70 1.06 2.30
C LEU A 236 -5.03 -0.03 3.30
N ASP A 237 -3.98 -0.64 3.85
CA ASP A 237 -4.07 -1.61 4.94
C ASP A 237 -4.05 -0.88 6.28
N LEU A 238 -5.22 -0.75 6.88
CA LEU A 238 -5.42 -0.04 8.12
C LEU A 238 -5.56 -1.00 9.30
N CYS A 239 -4.91 -0.67 10.42
CA CYS A 239 -5.14 -1.29 11.72
C CYS A 239 -5.69 -0.26 12.71
N TRP A 240 -6.49 -0.73 13.67
CA TRP A 240 -6.83 0.09 14.83
C TRP A 240 -5.70 0.03 15.85
N SER A 241 -4.98 1.14 16.01
CA SER A 241 -3.77 1.23 16.83
C SER A 241 -3.72 2.57 17.54
N HIS A 242 -3.32 2.56 18.83
CA HIS A 242 -3.20 3.77 19.66
C HIS A 242 -4.44 4.69 19.65
N GLY A 243 -5.63 4.11 19.55
CA GLY A 243 -6.89 4.86 19.59
C GLY A 243 -7.33 5.48 18.26
N ASP A 244 -6.73 5.09 17.14
CA ASP A 244 -7.08 5.59 15.80
C ASP A 244 -6.83 4.54 14.70
N TRP A 245 -7.27 4.81 13.48
CA TRP A 245 -6.90 4.04 12.30
C TRP A 245 -5.52 4.45 11.79
N LYS A 246 -4.62 3.47 11.60
CA LYS A 246 -3.25 3.67 11.12
C LYS A 246 -2.91 2.69 10.01
N ILE A 247 -2.09 3.12 9.05
CA ILE A 247 -1.54 2.29 7.99
C ILE A 247 -0.54 1.32 8.61
N ALA A 248 -0.84 0.03 8.52
CA ALA A 248 -0.09 -1.05 9.17
C ALA A 248 1.03 -1.61 8.29
N THR A 249 0.90 -1.45 6.98
CA THR A 249 1.88 -1.92 6.00
C THR A 249 1.68 -1.17 4.68
N ALA A 250 2.71 -1.19 3.84
CA ALA A 250 2.53 -0.89 2.42
C ALA A 250 1.68 -2.00 1.78
N ALA A 251 0.66 -1.59 1.03
CA ALA A 251 -0.12 -2.49 0.20
C ALA A 251 0.36 -2.38 -1.26
N THR A 252 0.38 -3.51 -1.97
CA THR A 252 0.70 -3.53 -3.40
C THR A 252 -0.54 -3.15 -4.21
N THR A 253 -0.35 -2.30 -5.22
CA THR A 253 -1.43 -1.80 -6.09
C THR A 253 -1.85 -2.80 -7.16
N ASP A 254 -0.92 -3.66 -7.60
CA ASP A 254 -1.06 -4.50 -8.79
C ASP A 254 -2.28 -5.41 -8.75
N ALA A 255 -2.58 -5.95 -7.55
CA ALA A 255 -3.73 -6.81 -7.33
C ALA A 255 -5.07 -6.11 -7.61
N TYR A 256 -5.12 -4.78 -7.60
CA TYR A 256 -6.35 -3.99 -7.69
C TYR A 256 -6.40 -3.04 -8.89
N MET A 257 -5.36 -3.02 -9.74
CA MET A 257 -5.33 -2.15 -10.92
C MET A 257 -6.47 -2.42 -11.90
N HIS A 258 -6.91 -3.68 -12.00
CA HIS A 258 -8.05 -4.08 -12.83
C HIS A 258 -9.39 -3.44 -12.39
N LEU A 259 -9.46 -2.86 -11.20
CA LEU A 259 -10.63 -2.14 -10.68
C LEU A 259 -10.64 -0.66 -11.07
N ALA A 260 -9.59 -0.14 -11.71
CA ALA A 260 -9.54 1.25 -12.14
C ALA A 260 -10.69 1.55 -13.12
N ALA A 261 -11.56 2.47 -12.72
CA ALA A 261 -12.68 2.95 -13.53
C ALA A 261 -12.81 4.46 -13.32
N ARG A 262 -13.35 5.18 -14.32
CA ARG A 262 -13.57 6.62 -14.17
C ARG A 262 -14.62 6.85 -13.06
N PRO A 263 -14.31 7.63 -12.00
CA PRO A 263 -15.28 7.96 -10.95
C PRO A 263 -16.57 8.58 -11.51
N GLY A 264 -17.70 8.36 -10.82
CA GLY A 264 -19.01 8.88 -11.21
C GLY A 264 -19.63 8.23 -12.45
N THR A 265 -19.05 7.13 -12.96
CA THR A 265 -19.58 6.40 -14.12
C THR A 265 -20.32 5.12 -13.72
N PRO A 266 -21.27 4.64 -14.55
CA PRO A 266 -21.89 3.33 -14.34
C PRO A 266 -20.88 2.17 -14.26
N ALA A 267 -19.76 2.27 -14.99
CA ALA A 267 -18.68 1.30 -14.94
C ALA A 267 -18.02 1.23 -13.55
N ALA A 268 -17.79 2.38 -12.91
CA ALA A 268 -17.27 2.41 -11.54
C ALA A 268 -18.26 1.79 -10.55
N VAL A 269 -19.56 2.12 -10.67
CA VAL A 269 -20.61 1.53 -9.83
C VAL A 269 -20.69 0.01 -10.03
N ALA A 270 -20.63 -0.47 -11.28
CA ALA A 270 -20.65 -1.89 -11.62
C ALA A 270 -19.41 -2.63 -11.11
N ALA A 271 -18.26 -1.96 -11.05
CA ALA A 271 -17.04 -2.47 -10.42
C ALA A 271 -17.08 -2.43 -8.88
N GLY A 272 -18.19 -1.96 -8.29
CA GLY A 272 -18.42 -1.94 -6.84
C GLY A 272 -18.04 -0.64 -6.14
N TRP A 273 -17.59 0.39 -6.88
CA TRP A 273 -17.14 1.65 -6.29
C TRP A 273 -18.31 2.43 -5.71
N ARG A 274 -18.13 2.94 -4.50
CA ARG A 274 -19.12 3.76 -3.80
C ARG A 274 -18.58 5.16 -3.56
N GLU A 275 -19.36 6.15 -3.98
CA GLU A 275 -19.06 7.55 -3.69
C GLU A 275 -19.23 7.85 -2.20
N TYR A 276 -18.65 8.96 -1.77
CA TYR A 276 -18.73 9.41 -0.40
C TYR A 276 -19.06 10.91 -0.31
N LEU A 277 -19.64 11.29 0.82
CA LEU A 277 -19.92 12.68 1.20
C LEU A 277 -19.12 12.96 2.47
N ALA A 278 -18.22 13.96 2.44
CA ALA A 278 -17.27 14.28 3.51
C ALA A 278 -17.45 15.70 4.09
#